data_AF-A0A9D1J7I6-F1
#
_entry.id   AF-A0A9D1J7I6-F1
#
_cell.length_a   1.000
_cell.length_b   1.000
_cell.length_c   1.000
_cell.angle_alpha   90.00
_cell.angle_beta   90.00
_cell.angle_gamma   90.00
#
_symmetry.space_group_name_H-M   'P 1'
#
loop_
_entity.id
_entity.type
_entity.pdbx_description
1 polymer ?
#
loop_
_entity_poly.entity_id
_entity_poly.type
_entity_poly.pdbx_seq_one_letter_code
_entity_poly.pdbx_strand_id
1 'polypeptide(L)'
;MKKRNKNGMSKLRTAMCLFMFLAVAFAVVSLSTWNTVREDGTYHGKEEVALYIYTYAKLPSNFVNKAEAGNLSLTEIDGINVGGNEFQNREQLIENPDNLPMTECDIYSAGYNVKNRGAERLVFFNDGSAVFYTPDHYATFRLVTMWDINGTCYIFAILSVACVLGEIVVCLIVVKEKRNLGEELSLSLQIVVASTVILAFSPLVLVLLPVQAVVEYFGRGKVAEITK
;
A
#
# COMPACT_ATOMS: atom_id res chain seq x y z
N MET A 1 16.79 -9.34 51.32
CA MET A 1 16.03 -8.67 50.23
C MET A 1 16.97 -8.38 49.06
N LYS A 2 16.78 -9.05 47.92
CA LYS A 2 17.60 -8.82 46.71
C LYS A 2 17.20 -7.45 46.13
N LYS A 3 18.13 -6.49 46.07
CA LYS A 3 17.91 -5.14 45.48
C LYS A 3 17.36 -5.33 44.07
N ARG A 4 16.09 -4.97 43.81
CA ARG A 4 15.51 -4.96 42.45
C ARG A 4 16.34 -4.01 41.60
N ASN A 5 16.97 -4.53 40.55
CA ASN A 5 17.75 -3.72 39.61
C ASN A 5 16.79 -2.82 38.81
N LYS A 6 16.64 -1.56 39.22
CA LYS A 6 15.76 -0.57 38.55
C LYS A 6 16.11 -0.38 37.07
N ASN A 7 17.38 -0.53 36.69
CA ASN A 7 17.81 -0.43 35.29
C ASN A 7 17.36 -1.61 34.42
N GLY A 8 17.08 -2.78 35.01
CA GLY A 8 16.47 -3.91 34.29
C GLY A 8 14.96 -3.77 34.12
N MET A 9 14.30 -2.98 34.98
CA MET A 9 12.86 -2.68 34.84
C MET A 9 12.59 -1.74 33.68
N SER A 10 13.40 -0.68 33.52
CA SER A 10 13.22 0.24 32.39
C SER A 10 13.46 -0.43 31.04
N LYS A 11 14.51 -1.26 30.92
CA LYS A 11 14.89 -1.86 29.62
C LYS A 11 13.87 -2.84 29.06
N LEU A 12 13.35 -3.77 29.86
CA LEU A 12 12.34 -4.74 29.38
C LEU A 12 11.04 -4.04 28.99
N ARG A 13 10.59 -3.09 29.82
CA ARG A 13 9.39 -2.29 29.54
C ARG A 13 9.54 -1.46 28.26
N THR A 14 10.69 -0.79 28.10
CA THR A 14 10.97 -0.04 26.86
C THR A 14 10.96 -0.96 25.63
N ALA A 15 11.49 -2.18 25.74
CA ALA A 15 11.41 -3.15 24.66
C ALA A 15 9.96 -3.57 24.34
N MET A 16 9.13 -3.82 25.37
CA MET A 16 7.70 -4.12 25.18
C MET A 16 6.96 -2.97 24.49
N CYS A 17 7.15 -1.73 24.98
CA CYS A 17 6.57 -0.56 24.34
C CYS A 17 7.00 -0.43 22.86
N LEU A 18 8.28 -0.69 22.56
CA LEU A 18 8.81 -0.61 21.21
C LEU A 18 8.19 -1.68 20.29
N PHE A 19 8.18 -2.94 20.71
CA PHE A 19 7.61 -4.03 19.91
C PHE A 19 6.12 -3.86 19.69
N MET A 20 5.35 -3.49 20.72
CA MET A 20 3.92 -3.19 20.56
C MET A 20 3.67 -2.03 19.60
N PHE A 21 4.41 -0.92 19.76
CA PHE A 21 4.26 0.23 18.88
C PHE A 21 4.60 -0.13 17.42
N LEU A 22 5.73 -0.79 17.18
CA LEU A 22 6.15 -1.18 15.84
C LEU A 22 5.21 -2.23 15.22
N ALA A 23 4.71 -3.18 16.01
CA ALA A 23 3.76 -4.18 15.52
C ALA A 23 2.50 -3.50 14.97
N VAL A 24 1.93 -2.55 15.73
CA VAL A 24 0.75 -1.80 15.29
C VAL A 24 1.08 -0.88 14.12
N ALA A 25 2.19 -0.14 14.19
CA ALA A 25 2.60 0.76 13.11
C ALA A 25 2.79 0.01 11.78
N PHE A 26 3.52 -1.11 11.79
CA PHE A 26 3.70 -1.93 10.59
C PHE A 26 2.40 -2.59 10.12
N ALA A 27 1.51 -3.01 11.02
CA ALA A 27 0.19 -3.52 10.64
C ALA A 27 -0.64 -2.44 9.93
N VAL A 28 -0.64 -1.22 10.44
CA VAL A 28 -1.33 -0.08 9.83
C VAL A 28 -0.73 0.26 8.46
N VAL A 29 0.60 0.33 8.36
CA VAL A 29 1.29 0.61 7.08
C VAL A 29 1.03 -0.50 6.06
N SER A 30 1.04 -1.76 6.50
CA SER A 30 0.69 -2.92 5.67
C SER A 30 -0.72 -2.76 5.10
N LEU A 31 -1.72 -2.47 5.93
CA LEU A 31 -3.09 -2.24 5.48
C LEU A 31 -3.21 -1.02 4.54
N SER A 32 -2.48 0.07 4.80
CA SER A 32 -2.52 1.27 3.97
C SER A 32 -1.80 1.12 2.61
N THR A 33 -0.97 0.08 2.46
CA THR A 33 -0.23 -0.20 1.22
C THR A 33 -0.79 -1.39 0.45
N TRP A 34 -1.91 -1.96 0.92
CA TRP A 34 -2.63 -3.00 0.20
C TRP A 34 -3.34 -2.40 -1.02
N ASN A 35 -3.09 -2.96 -2.20
CA ASN A 35 -3.78 -2.50 -3.41
C ASN A 35 -5.22 -2.99 -3.44
N THR A 36 -6.15 -2.08 -3.71
CA THR A 36 -7.57 -2.41 -3.85
C THR A 36 -8.09 -1.90 -5.18
N VAL A 37 -8.89 -2.71 -5.85
CA VAL A 37 -9.59 -2.34 -7.08
C VAL A 37 -11.10 -2.43 -6.86
N ARG A 38 -11.84 -1.59 -7.57
CA ARG A 38 -13.29 -1.61 -7.63
C ARG A 38 -13.69 -1.87 -9.08
N GLU A 39 -14.78 -2.59 -9.28
CA GLU A 39 -15.24 -2.95 -10.61
C GLU A 39 -15.59 -1.71 -11.47
N ASP A 40 -16.10 -0.64 -10.83
CA ASP A 40 -16.44 0.65 -11.45
C ASP A 40 -15.25 1.61 -11.58
N GLY A 41 -14.05 1.19 -11.16
CA GLY A 41 -12.83 1.99 -11.22
C GLY A 41 -12.13 1.94 -12.58
N THR A 42 -11.32 2.97 -12.84
CA THR A 42 -10.45 3.05 -14.02
C THR A 42 -8.99 2.93 -13.59
N TYR A 43 -8.24 2.07 -14.28
CA TYR A 43 -6.87 1.73 -13.89
C TYR A 43 -5.94 1.75 -15.10
N HIS A 44 -4.72 2.20 -14.89
CA HIS A 44 -3.71 2.33 -15.95
C HIS A 44 -2.37 1.68 -15.57
N GLY A 45 -2.09 1.56 -14.27
CA GLY A 45 -0.87 0.96 -13.75
C GLY A 45 -0.85 -0.55 -13.93
N LYS A 46 0.35 -1.12 -14.12
CA LYS A 46 0.57 -2.55 -14.29
C LYS A 46 -0.05 -3.36 -13.14
N GLU A 47 0.24 -2.98 -11.90
CA GLU A 47 -0.20 -3.69 -10.70
C GLU A 47 -1.71 -3.63 -10.51
N GLU A 48 -2.32 -2.47 -10.73
CA GLU A 48 -3.76 -2.25 -10.57
C GLU A 48 -4.56 -3.00 -11.64
N VAL A 49 -4.14 -2.93 -12.90
CA VAL A 49 -4.80 -3.64 -14.00
C VAL A 49 -4.65 -5.16 -13.83
N ALA A 50 -3.47 -5.65 -13.42
CA ALA A 50 -3.27 -7.06 -13.12
C ALA A 50 -4.16 -7.52 -11.96
N LEU A 51 -4.26 -6.74 -10.88
CA LEU A 51 -5.15 -7.04 -9.76
C LEU A 51 -6.62 -7.06 -10.18
N TYR A 52 -7.03 -6.13 -11.04
CA TYR A 52 -8.39 -6.09 -11.60
C TYR A 52 -8.69 -7.36 -12.40
N ILE A 53 -7.76 -7.79 -13.26
CA ILE A 53 -7.92 -9.02 -14.05
C ILE A 53 -8.03 -10.25 -13.13
N TYR A 54 -7.15 -10.38 -12.13
CA TYR A 54 -7.25 -11.45 -11.14
C TYR A 54 -8.58 -11.47 -10.38
N THR A 55 -9.19 -10.29 -10.18
CA THR A 55 -10.42 -10.15 -9.39
C THR A 55 -11.68 -10.38 -10.21
N TYR A 56 -11.71 -9.91 -11.46
CA TYR A 56 -12.92 -9.83 -12.28
C TYR A 56 -12.83 -10.61 -13.60
N ALA A 57 -11.69 -11.23 -13.91
CA ALA A 57 -11.44 -11.99 -15.14
C ALA A 57 -11.75 -11.19 -16.43
N LYS A 58 -11.58 -9.86 -16.38
CA LYS A 58 -11.82 -8.95 -17.51
C LYS A 58 -10.99 -7.68 -17.37
N LEU A 59 -10.98 -6.86 -18.41
CA LEU A 59 -10.34 -5.54 -18.35
C LEU A 59 -11.25 -4.49 -17.69
N PRO A 60 -10.65 -3.46 -17.06
CA PRO A 60 -11.36 -2.25 -16.67
C PRO A 60 -12.07 -1.57 -17.85
N SER A 61 -13.10 -0.77 -17.57
CA SER A 61 -13.92 -0.11 -18.60
C SER A 61 -13.18 0.91 -19.46
N ASN A 62 -12.01 1.39 -19.02
CA ASN A 62 -11.14 2.31 -19.75
C ASN A 62 -10.23 1.61 -20.78
N PHE A 63 -10.52 0.36 -21.14
CA PHE A 63 -9.83 -0.36 -22.21
C PHE A 63 -10.76 -0.57 -23.41
N VAL A 64 -10.24 -0.32 -24.60
CA VAL A 64 -10.95 -0.56 -25.87
C VAL A 64 -10.09 -1.40 -26.80
N ASN A 65 -10.72 -2.19 -27.67
CA ASN A 65 -9.97 -3.02 -28.60
C ASN A 65 -9.32 -2.17 -29.72
N LYS A 66 -8.43 -2.80 -30.52
CA LYS A 66 -7.68 -2.06 -31.57
C LYS A 66 -8.61 -1.45 -32.62
N ALA A 67 -9.73 -2.10 -32.93
CA ALA A 67 -10.68 -1.62 -33.93
C ALA A 67 -11.45 -0.40 -33.41
N GLU A 68 -11.88 -0.43 -32.15
CA GLU A 68 -12.53 0.68 -31.47
C GLU A 68 -11.58 1.86 -31.31
N ALA A 69 -10.35 1.62 -30.88
CA ALA A 69 -9.32 2.66 -30.74
C ALA A 69 -9.06 3.40 -32.06
N GLY A 70 -9.08 2.69 -33.19
CA GLY A 70 -8.90 3.29 -34.53
C GLY A 70 -10.01 4.24 -34.96
N ASN A 71 -11.17 4.19 -34.30
CA ASN A 71 -12.34 5.03 -34.61
C ASN A 71 -12.45 6.26 -33.69
N LEU A 72 -11.63 6.35 -32.63
CA LEU A 72 -11.65 7.46 -31.68
C LEU A 72 -10.81 8.64 -32.17
N SER A 73 -11.29 9.86 -31.95
CA SER A 73 -10.49 11.07 -32.15
C SER A 73 -9.41 11.22 -31.08
N LEU A 74 -8.41 12.06 -31.34
CA LEU A 74 -7.30 12.32 -30.39
C LEU A 74 -7.74 12.86 -29.03
N THR A 75 -8.92 13.48 -28.96
CA THR A 75 -9.52 13.95 -27.69
C THR A 75 -10.31 12.88 -26.96
N GLU A 76 -10.88 11.91 -27.69
CA GLU A 76 -11.68 10.83 -27.10
C GLU A 76 -10.83 9.70 -26.56
N ILE A 77 -9.63 9.53 -27.11
CA ILE A 77 -8.72 8.48 -26.68
C ILE A 77 -7.99 8.84 -25.38
N ASP A 78 -7.96 10.12 -24.95
CA ASP A 78 -7.28 10.53 -23.72
C ASP A 78 -7.82 9.80 -22.49
N GLY A 79 -6.95 9.10 -21.76
CA GLY A 79 -7.34 8.23 -20.66
C GLY A 79 -7.93 6.86 -21.07
N ILE A 80 -7.80 6.45 -22.33
CA ILE A 80 -8.20 5.11 -22.81
C ILE A 80 -6.97 4.28 -23.20
N ASN A 81 -6.89 3.06 -22.66
CA ASN A 81 -5.87 2.09 -23.01
C ASN A 81 -6.36 1.16 -24.13
N VAL A 82 -5.44 0.66 -24.96
CA VAL A 82 -5.77 -0.35 -25.98
C VAL A 82 -5.63 -1.74 -25.37
N GLY A 83 -6.64 -2.59 -25.48
CA GLY A 83 -6.61 -3.95 -24.96
C GLY A 83 -7.87 -4.73 -25.27
N GLY A 84 -7.88 -6.02 -24.94
CA GLY A 84 -9.04 -6.89 -25.20
C GLY A 84 -8.95 -7.67 -26.51
N ASN A 85 -7.81 -7.61 -27.20
CA ASN A 85 -7.58 -8.42 -28.39
C ASN A 85 -7.00 -9.79 -27.98
N GLU A 86 -7.32 -10.82 -28.75
CA GLU A 86 -6.77 -12.15 -28.56
C GLU A 86 -5.23 -12.15 -28.72
N PHE A 87 -4.54 -12.78 -27.77
CA PHE A 87 -3.12 -13.05 -27.84
C PHE A 87 -2.89 -14.51 -28.22
N GLN A 88 -2.25 -14.73 -29.37
CA GLN A 88 -2.16 -16.07 -29.97
C GLN A 88 -1.01 -16.93 -29.45
N ASN A 89 -0.10 -16.38 -28.64
CA ASN A 89 1.06 -17.09 -28.09
C ASN A 89 1.86 -17.90 -29.16
N ARG A 90 2.06 -17.31 -30.36
CA ARG A 90 2.65 -18.01 -31.52
C ARG A 90 4.06 -18.54 -31.27
N GLU A 91 4.83 -17.80 -30.51
CA GLU A 91 6.22 -18.13 -30.14
C GLU A 91 6.29 -19.10 -28.95
N GLN A 92 5.14 -19.45 -28.36
CA GLN A 92 5.02 -20.39 -27.24
C GLN A 92 5.89 -20.01 -26.03
N LEU A 93 6.05 -18.71 -25.78
CA LEU A 93 6.84 -18.19 -24.67
C LEU A 93 6.12 -18.26 -23.32
N ILE A 94 4.79 -18.45 -23.34
CA ILE A 94 3.97 -18.70 -22.15
C ILE A 94 3.50 -20.15 -22.18
N GLU A 95 3.73 -20.88 -21.10
CA GLU A 95 3.20 -22.24 -20.95
C GLU A 95 1.67 -22.19 -20.81
N ASN A 96 0.96 -22.88 -21.71
CA ASN A 96 -0.50 -22.94 -21.74
C ASN A 96 -0.97 -24.37 -22.09
N PRO A 97 -0.81 -25.34 -21.17
CA PRO A 97 -1.11 -26.75 -21.44
C PRO A 97 -2.60 -27.00 -21.72
N ASP A 98 -3.48 -26.20 -21.11
CA ASP A 98 -4.93 -26.32 -21.25
C ASP A 98 -5.49 -25.54 -22.46
N ASN A 99 -4.61 -24.91 -23.24
CA ASN A 99 -4.96 -24.11 -24.42
C ASN A 99 -6.06 -23.06 -24.12
N LEU A 100 -5.95 -22.42 -22.95
CA LEU A 100 -6.88 -21.38 -22.52
C LEU A 100 -6.77 -20.16 -23.44
N PRO A 101 -7.89 -19.50 -23.78
CA PRO A 101 -7.84 -18.27 -24.55
C PRO A 101 -7.13 -17.18 -23.75
N MET A 102 -6.30 -16.41 -24.45
CA MET A 102 -5.48 -15.36 -23.87
C MET A 102 -5.82 -14.01 -24.48
N THR A 103 -5.76 -12.97 -23.66
CA THR A 103 -6.04 -11.59 -24.06
C THR A 103 -4.86 -10.71 -23.72
N GLU A 104 -4.57 -9.72 -24.58
CA GLU A 104 -3.53 -8.71 -24.33
C GLU A 104 -4.10 -7.31 -24.08
N CYS A 105 -3.35 -6.51 -23.32
CA CYS A 105 -3.62 -5.08 -23.16
C CYS A 105 -2.35 -4.25 -22.94
N ASP A 106 -2.42 -2.98 -23.30
CA ASP A 106 -1.34 -2.01 -23.15
C ASP A 106 -1.22 -1.49 -21.71
N ILE A 107 0.01 -1.29 -21.27
CA ILE A 107 0.35 -0.62 -20.02
C ILE A 107 1.26 0.59 -20.32
N TYR A 108 1.02 1.69 -19.62
CA TYR A 108 1.74 2.95 -19.79
C TYR A 108 2.46 3.36 -18.51
N SER A 109 3.59 2.72 -18.19
CA SER A 109 4.32 2.97 -16.93
C SER A 109 5.01 4.33 -16.88
N ALA A 110 5.29 4.97 -18.02
CA ALA A 110 6.01 6.25 -18.12
C ALA A 110 5.13 7.46 -18.52
N GLY A 111 3.82 7.33 -18.34
CA GLY A 111 2.84 8.36 -18.74
C GLY A 111 2.12 8.00 -20.04
N TYR A 112 0.85 8.41 -20.08
CA TYR A 112 -0.05 8.15 -21.18
C TYR A 112 0.42 8.85 -22.47
N ASN A 113 0.69 8.08 -23.54
CA ASN A 113 1.02 8.64 -24.84
C ASN A 113 0.29 7.89 -25.96
N VAL A 114 -0.84 8.46 -26.40
CA VAL A 114 -1.64 7.99 -27.54
C VAL A 114 -0.80 7.72 -28.79
N LYS A 115 0.22 8.54 -29.05
CA LYS A 115 1.01 8.48 -30.29
C LYS A 115 2.02 7.34 -30.28
N ASN A 116 2.37 6.82 -29.11
CA ASN A 116 3.29 5.70 -28.96
C ASN A 116 2.79 4.76 -27.85
N ARG A 117 2.23 3.62 -28.28
CA ARG A 117 1.69 2.56 -27.41
C ARG A 117 2.74 1.94 -26.47
N GLY A 118 4.02 2.26 -26.65
CA GLY A 118 5.12 1.68 -25.87
C GLY A 118 5.30 0.19 -26.12
N ALA A 119 6.24 -0.41 -25.40
CA ALA A 119 6.58 -1.83 -25.49
C ALA A 119 5.85 -2.69 -24.43
N GLU A 120 5.30 -2.06 -23.41
CA GLU A 120 4.80 -2.74 -22.22
C GLU A 120 3.38 -3.27 -22.41
N ARG A 121 3.16 -4.55 -22.09
CA ARG A 121 1.84 -5.20 -22.17
C ARG A 121 1.60 -6.11 -20.99
N LEU A 122 0.33 -6.30 -20.66
CA LEU A 122 -0.12 -7.50 -19.97
C LEU A 122 -0.73 -8.48 -20.97
N VAL A 123 -0.55 -9.76 -20.68
CA VAL A 123 -1.24 -10.87 -21.34
C VAL A 123 -1.81 -11.74 -20.24
N PHE A 124 -3.07 -12.17 -20.35
CA PHE A 124 -3.72 -12.93 -19.29
C PHE A 124 -4.61 -14.04 -19.86
N PHE A 125 -4.81 -15.09 -19.07
CA PHE A 125 -5.85 -16.07 -19.37
C PHE A 125 -7.23 -15.47 -19.10
N ASN A 126 -8.18 -15.68 -20.00
CA ASN A 126 -9.50 -15.03 -19.91
C ASN A 126 -10.33 -15.44 -18.68
N ASP A 127 -9.94 -16.53 -17.99
CA ASP A 127 -10.54 -16.93 -16.72
C ASP A 127 -9.95 -16.19 -15.50
N GLY A 128 -8.95 -15.33 -15.71
CA GLY A 128 -8.26 -14.56 -14.68
C GLY A 128 -7.24 -15.37 -13.87
N SER A 129 -6.94 -16.62 -14.25
CA SER A 129 -6.07 -17.51 -13.46
C SER A 129 -4.60 -17.09 -13.44
N ALA A 130 -4.12 -16.44 -14.51
CA ALA A 130 -2.76 -15.91 -14.59
C ALA A 130 -2.69 -14.62 -15.42
N VAL A 131 -1.81 -13.73 -14.99
CA VAL A 131 -1.45 -12.50 -15.68
C VAL A 131 0.06 -12.47 -15.89
N PHE A 132 0.50 -12.26 -17.12
CA PHE A 132 1.88 -12.14 -17.55
C PHE A 132 2.16 -10.72 -17.98
N TYR A 133 3.38 -10.25 -17.74
CA TYR A 133 3.83 -8.94 -18.18
C TYR A 133 5.06 -9.06 -19.07
N THR A 134 5.07 -8.27 -20.13
CA THR A 134 6.20 -8.07 -21.05
C THR A 134 6.60 -6.60 -21.03
N PRO A 135 7.85 -6.25 -20.68
CA PRO A 135 8.37 -4.88 -20.83
C PRO A 135 8.91 -4.59 -22.23
N ASP A 136 9.13 -5.61 -23.06
CA ASP A 136 10.02 -5.58 -24.21
C ASP A 136 9.30 -6.01 -25.51
N HIS A 137 8.02 -5.67 -25.62
CA HIS A 137 7.21 -5.94 -26.82
C HIS A 137 7.19 -7.42 -27.21
N TYR A 138 6.79 -8.26 -26.24
CA TYR A 138 6.56 -9.70 -26.33
C TYR A 138 7.82 -10.56 -26.45
N ALA A 139 9.02 -10.00 -26.29
CA ALA A 139 10.25 -10.77 -26.35
C ALA A 139 10.47 -11.65 -25.11
N THR A 140 10.04 -11.17 -23.93
CA THR A 140 10.05 -11.96 -22.69
C THR A 140 8.80 -11.75 -21.85
N PHE A 141 8.41 -12.79 -21.11
CA PHE A 141 7.27 -12.75 -20.21
C PHE A 141 7.68 -13.14 -18.80
N ARG A 142 7.07 -12.46 -17.83
CA ARG A 142 7.09 -12.90 -16.43
C ARG A 142 5.68 -12.95 -15.87
N LEU A 143 5.42 -13.94 -15.03
CA LEU A 143 4.18 -14.01 -14.26
C LEU A 143 4.13 -12.81 -13.29
N VAL A 144 2.99 -12.13 -13.24
CA VAL A 144 2.69 -11.09 -12.25
C VAL A 144 2.00 -11.75 -11.08
N THR A 145 2.71 -11.90 -9.97
CA THR A 145 2.18 -12.54 -8.77
C THR A 145 1.52 -11.53 -7.83
N MET A 146 0.80 -12.03 -6.83
CA MET A 146 0.33 -11.18 -5.74
C MET A 146 1.47 -10.54 -4.95
N TRP A 147 2.68 -11.12 -4.97
CA TRP A 147 3.86 -10.49 -4.38
C TRP A 147 4.32 -9.28 -5.19
N ASP A 148 4.24 -9.34 -6.52
CA ASP A 148 4.56 -8.18 -7.38
C ASP A 148 3.56 -7.04 -7.17
N ILE A 149 2.29 -7.38 -6.91
CA ILE A 149 1.21 -6.42 -6.66
C ILE A 149 1.30 -5.85 -5.24
N ASN A 150 1.42 -6.69 -4.21
CA ASN A 150 1.27 -6.31 -2.80
C ASN A 150 2.55 -6.49 -1.97
N GLY A 151 3.72 -6.55 -2.60
CA GLY A 151 5.00 -6.84 -1.93
C GLY A 151 5.31 -5.92 -0.75
N THR A 152 5.07 -4.62 -0.90
CA THR A 152 5.24 -3.63 0.19
C THR A 152 4.35 -3.99 1.40
N CYS A 153 3.08 -4.27 1.16
CA CYS A 153 2.14 -4.68 2.19
C CYS A 153 2.62 -5.95 2.91
N TYR A 154 3.06 -6.96 2.16
CA TYR A 154 3.55 -8.23 2.73
C TYR A 154 4.82 -8.05 3.56
N ILE A 155 5.77 -7.20 3.12
CA ILE A 155 6.96 -6.87 3.90
C ILE A 155 6.57 -6.31 5.27
N PHE A 156 5.65 -5.33 5.31
CA PHE A 156 5.20 -4.75 6.58
C PHE A 156 4.39 -5.72 7.43
N ALA A 157 3.60 -6.62 6.82
CA ALA A 157 2.91 -7.68 7.54
C ALA A 157 3.91 -8.62 8.24
N ILE A 158 4.97 -9.03 7.53
CA ILE A 158 6.04 -9.88 8.08
C ILE A 158 6.77 -9.17 9.21
N LEU A 159 7.10 -7.89 9.05
CA LEU A 159 7.73 -7.09 10.11
C LEU A 159 6.82 -6.95 11.34
N SER A 160 5.51 -6.75 11.13
CA SER A 160 4.53 -6.72 12.22
C SER A 160 4.51 -8.03 13.00
N VAL A 161 4.46 -9.16 12.31
CA VAL A 161 4.52 -10.50 12.94
C VAL A 161 5.84 -10.70 13.69
N ALA A 162 6.97 -10.29 13.12
CA ALA A 162 8.26 -10.35 13.79
C ALA A 162 8.29 -9.53 15.10
N CYS A 163 7.64 -8.36 15.13
CA CYS A 163 7.49 -7.58 16.35
C CYS A 163 6.63 -8.28 17.40
N VAL A 164 5.54 -8.95 17.01
CA VAL A 164 4.70 -9.75 17.93
C VAL A 164 5.49 -10.92 18.50
N LEU A 165 6.30 -11.60 17.70
CA LEU A 165 7.21 -12.65 18.18
C LEU A 165 8.25 -12.08 19.16
N GLY A 166 8.79 -10.89 18.87
CA GLY A 166 9.65 -10.14 19.79
C GLY A 166 8.96 -9.89 21.14
N GLU A 167 7.70 -9.44 21.14
CA GLU A 167 6.90 -9.22 22.34
C GLU A 167 6.74 -10.50 23.17
N ILE A 168 6.42 -11.62 22.52
CA ILE A 168 6.31 -12.93 23.17
C ILE A 168 7.64 -13.31 23.86
N VAL A 169 8.77 -13.11 23.19
CA VAL A 169 10.10 -13.39 23.78
C VAL A 169 10.34 -12.52 25.00
N VAL A 170 10.03 -11.21 24.94
CA VAL A 170 10.19 -10.32 26.10
C VAL A 170 9.28 -10.76 27.25
N CYS A 171 8.03 -11.14 26.97
CA CYS A 171 7.10 -11.67 27.98
C CYS A 171 7.66 -12.93 28.66
N LEU A 172 8.24 -13.86 27.90
CA LEU A 172 8.89 -15.07 28.45
C LEU A 172 10.07 -14.72 29.36
N ILE A 173 10.86 -13.70 29.01
CA ILE A 173 11.96 -13.22 29.88
C ILE A 173 11.39 -12.62 31.17
N VAL A 174 10.32 -11.82 31.11
CA VAL A 174 9.65 -11.24 32.29
C VAL A 174 9.17 -12.34 33.24
N VAL A 175 8.54 -13.39 32.69
CA VAL A 175 8.10 -14.57 33.47
C VAL A 175 9.29 -15.30 34.09
N LYS A 176 10.35 -15.54 33.31
CA LYS A 176 11.58 -16.20 33.80
C LYS A 176 12.24 -15.42 34.94
N GLU A 177 12.19 -14.09 34.88
CA GLU A 177 12.68 -13.20 35.94
C GLU A 177 11.73 -13.10 37.16
N LYS A 178 10.63 -13.87 37.19
CA LYS A 178 9.62 -13.88 38.26
C LYS A 178 9.00 -12.49 38.50
N ARG A 179 8.83 -11.72 37.42
CA ARG A 179 8.17 -10.40 37.46
C ARG A 179 6.67 -10.54 37.22
N ASN A 180 5.91 -9.51 37.60
CA ASN A 180 4.48 -9.46 37.32
C ASN A 180 4.24 -9.07 35.86
N LEU A 181 4.01 -10.07 35.01
CA LEU A 181 3.77 -9.86 33.58
C LEU A 181 2.56 -8.95 33.32
N GLY A 182 1.48 -9.12 34.07
CA GLY A 182 0.26 -8.34 33.89
C GLY A 182 0.47 -6.84 34.15
N GLU A 183 1.22 -6.51 35.20
CA GLU A 183 1.57 -5.11 35.52
C GLU A 183 2.44 -4.48 34.42
N GLU A 184 3.48 -5.20 33.96
CA GLU A 184 4.38 -4.70 32.92
C GLU A 184 3.63 -4.52 31.58
N LEU A 185 2.79 -5.47 31.19
CA LEU A 185 2.01 -5.39 29.96
C LEU A 185 0.97 -4.26 30.02
N SER A 186 0.25 -4.15 31.13
CA SER A 186 -0.75 -3.08 31.33
C SER A 186 -0.11 -1.70 31.24
N LEU A 187 1.01 -1.48 31.91
CA LEU A 187 1.68 -0.18 31.90
C LEU A 187 2.29 0.12 30.53
N SER A 188 2.89 -0.88 29.88
CA SER A 188 3.46 -0.72 28.53
C SER A 188 2.37 -0.37 27.51
N LEU A 189 1.21 -1.01 27.60
CA LEU A 189 0.06 -0.70 26.76
C LEU A 189 -0.43 0.73 26.98
N GLN A 190 -0.58 1.16 28.24
CA GLN A 190 -0.97 2.53 28.57
C GLN A 190 0.02 3.56 27.98
N ILE A 191 1.32 3.28 28.07
CA ILE A 191 2.36 4.13 27.47
C ILE A 191 2.17 4.21 25.95
N VAL A 192 2.06 3.08 25.27
CA VAL A 192 1.91 3.04 23.80
C VAL A 192 0.64 3.78 23.36
N VAL A 193 -0.49 3.56 24.04
CA VAL A 193 -1.75 4.26 23.74
C VAL A 193 -1.59 5.77 23.95
N ALA A 194 -1.05 6.20 25.10
CA ALA A 194 -0.85 7.62 25.38
C ALA A 194 0.08 8.28 24.36
N SER A 195 1.20 7.65 24.03
CA SER A 195 2.14 8.14 23.01
C SER A 195 1.50 8.23 21.62
N THR A 196 0.69 7.24 21.23
CA THR A 196 0.01 7.24 19.93
C THR A 196 -1.02 8.37 19.84
N VAL A 197 -1.80 8.59 20.90
CA VAL A 197 -2.74 9.72 20.98
C VAL A 197 -1.99 11.05 20.85
N ILE A 198 -0.89 11.24 21.59
CA ILE A 198 -0.09 12.47 21.53
C ILE A 198 0.42 12.70 20.09
N LEU A 199 0.95 11.68 19.43
CA LEU A 199 1.44 11.78 18.05
C LEU A 199 0.32 12.06 17.04
N ALA A 200 -0.88 11.49 17.24
CA ALA A 200 -2.02 11.74 16.36
C ALA A 200 -2.52 13.20 16.43
N PHE A 201 -2.42 13.84 17.60
CA PHE A 201 -2.85 15.23 17.79
C PHE A 201 -1.72 16.26 17.57
N SER A 202 -0.45 15.83 17.48
CA SER A 202 0.66 16.78 17.30
C SER A 202 0.57 17.63 16.02
N PRO A 203 0.14 17.11 14.85
CA PRO A 203 -0.04 17.95 13.66
C PRO A 203 -1.10 19.04 13.86
N LEU A 204 -2.19 18.72 14.57
CA LEU A 204 -3.25 19.67 14.88
C LEU A 204 -2.72 20.81 15.77
N VAL A 205 -1.95 20.49 16.81
CA VAL A 205 -1.33 21.50 17.68
C VAL A 205 -0.35 22.39 16.91
N LEU A 206 0.45 21.80 16.01
CA LEU A 206 1.40 22.53 15.17
C LEU A 206 0.71 23.50 14.19
N VAL A 207 -0.52 23.21 13.76
CA VAL A 207 -1.32 24.09 12.90
C VAL A 207 -2.08 25.15 13.72
N LEU A 208 -2.68 24.76 14.84
CA LEU A 208 -3.52 25.66 15.64
C LEU A 208 -2.71 26.77 16.31
N LEU A 209 -1.50 26.49 16.80
CA LEU A 209 -0.68 27.49 17.50
C LEU A 209 -0.33 28.70 16.61
N PRO A 210 0.19 28.53 15.37
CA PRO A 210 0.39 29.65 14.45
C PRO A 210 -0.90 30.37 14.07
N VAL A 211 -2.00 29.65 13.82
CA VAL A 211 -3.29 30.25 13.45
C VAL A 211 -3.83 31.13 14.57
N GLN A 212 -3.76 30.66 15.81
CA GLN A 212 -4.14 31.45 16.99
C GLN A 212 -3.27 32.71 17.12
N ALA A 213 -1.96 32.59 16.93
CA ALA A 213 -1.05 33.74 16.96
C ALA A 213 -1.38 34.78 15.89
N VAL A 214 -1.74 34.35 14.67
CA VAL A 214 -2.19 35.23 13.58
C VAL A 214 -3.52 35.91 13.92
N VAL A 215 -4.51 35.16 14.40
CA VAL A 215 -5.81 35.71 14.81
C VAL A 215 -5.65 36.74 15.92
N GLU A 216 -4.80 36.49 16.91
CA GLU A 216 -4.49 37.47 17.96
C GLU A 216 -3.79 38.72 17.42
N TYR A 217 -2.82 38.56 16.51
CA TYR A 217 -2.09 39.67 15.90
C TYR A 217 -3.03 40.60 15.12
N PHE A 218 -3.86 40.06 14.23
CA PHE A 218 -4.82 40.85 13.44
C PHE A 218 -6.05 41.30 14.25
N GLY A 219 -6.45 40.52 15.26
CA GLY A 219 -7.50 40.90 16.20
C GLY A 219 -7.11 42.14 17.02
N ARG A 220 -5.86 42.23 17.48
CA ARG A 220 -5.32 43.43 18.16
C ARG A 220 -5.20 44.64 17.22
N GLY A 221 -4.86 44.43 15.95
CA GLY A 221 -4.78 45.49 14.94
C GLY A 221 -6.11 46.23 14.72
N LYS A 222 -7.22 45.49 14.66
CA LYS A 222 -8.57 46.09 14.53
C LYS A 222 -9.02 46.88 15.76
N VAL A 223 -8.60 46.49 16.97
CA VAL A 223 -8.96 47.21 18.20
C VAL A 223 -8.21 48.54 18.29
N ALA A 224 -6.95 48.60 17.85
CA ALA A 224 -6.15 49.82 17.86
C ALA A 224 -6.65 50.91 16.89
N GLU A 225 -7.30 50.51 15.79
CA GLU A 225 -7.85 51.43 14.78
C GLU A 225 -9.18 52.07 15.20
N ILE A 226 -9.94 51.42 16.09
CA ILE A 226 -11.24 51.92 16.58
C ILE A 226 -11.07 52.92 17.74
N THR A 227 -9.90 52.93 18.40
CA THR A 227 -9.59 53.82 19.54
C THR A 227 -8.80 55.09 19.19
N LYS A 228 -8.68 55.44 17.90
CA LYS A 228 -8.13 56.73 17.43
C LYS A 228 -9.23 57.58 16.82
#